data_AF-A0A850MMY4-F1
#
_entry.id   AF-A0A850MMY4-F1
#
_cell.length_a   1.000
_cell.length_b   1.000
_cell.length_c   1.000
_cell.angle_alpha   90.00
_cell.angle_beta   90.00
_cell.angle_gamma   90.00
#
_symmetry.space_group_name_H-M   'P 1'
#
loop_
_entity.id
_entity.type
_entity.pdbx_description
1 polymer ?
#
loop_
_entity_poly.entity_id
_entity_poly.type
_entity_poly.pdbx_seq_one_letter_code
_entity_poly.pdbx_strand_id
1 'polypeptide(L)'
;MSKLDSLTSIIGILLVLTTTIIALMTNIFIGPFIFLLAVIPIGLLIIRGGFKILKEVSADIIFGFIDTGMMTVFAVIGSIWGPLGAVVGAGVGDALTDAIAGFFEGAISEKLREHGIEEARTPMKASLGKMTGCLIGSAVTVTIAQLLAVI
;
A
#
# COMPACT_ATOMS: atom_id res chain seq x y z
N MET A 1 1.73 -3.16 -22.81
CA MET A 1 1.96 -2.10 -21.80
C MET A 1 2.34 -0.82 -22.52
N SER A 2 1.62 0.30 -22.32
CA SER A 2 2.02 1.56 -22.96
C SER A 2 3.26 2.11 -22.26
N LYS A 3 4.19 2.72 -23.01
CA LYS A 3 5.41 3.34 -22.44
C LYS A 3 5.06 4.37 -21.36
N LEU A 4 3.93 5.06 -21.52
CA LEU A 4 3.47 6.08 -20.59
C LEU A 4 3.04 5.46 -19.25
N ASP A 5 2.39 4.30 -19.27
CA ASP A 5 1.90 3.61 -18.05
C ASP A 5 3.06 3.09 -17.20
N SER A 6 4.08 2.54 -17.86
CA SER A 6 5.34 2.17 -17.20
C SER A 6 6.01 3.40 -16.58
N LEU A 7 6.11 4.50 -17.33
CA LEU A 7 6.72 5.74 -16.84
C LEU A 7 5.97 6.30 -15.63
N THR A 8 4.63 6.32 -15.66
CA THR A 8 3.80 6.80 -14.54
C THR A 8 4.01 5.95 -13.29
N SER A 9 4.07 4.62 -13.44
CA SER A 9 4.31 3.71 -12.32
C SER A 9 5.70 3.92 -11.71
N ILE A 10 6.74 4.03 -12.56
CA ILE A 10 8.11 4.28 -12.12
C ILE A 10 8.22 5.62 -11.39
N ILE A 11 7.62 6.69 -11.92
CA ILE A 11 7.60 8.00 -11.27
C ILE A 11 6.93 7.91 -9.89
N GLY A 12 5.79 7.22 -9.78
CA GLY A 12 5.11 7.01 -8.51
C GLY A 12 6.00 6.30 -7.48
N ILE A 13 6.64 5.19 -7.89
CA ILE A 13 7.57 4.42 -7.05
C ILE A 13 8.73 5.28 -6.57
N LEU A 14 9.39 6.00 -7.48
CA LEU A 14 10.53 6.85 -7.14
C LEU A 14 10.14 8.01 -6.21
N LEU A 15 8.99 8.64 -6.45
CA LEU A 15 8.51 9.73 -5.61
C LEU A 15 8.24 9.25 -4.18
N VAL A 16 7.54 8.12 -4.01
CA VAL A 16 7.27 7.59 -2.66
C VAL A 16 8.56 7.14 -1.98
N LEU A 17 9.47 6.47 -2.68
CA LEU A 17 10.74 6.03 -2.11
C LEU A 17 11.58 7.22 -1.63
N THR A 18 11.77 8.22 -2.49
CA THR A 18 12.60 9.39 -2.18
C THR A 18 11.99 10.22 -1.04
N THR A 19 10.69 10.47 -1.06
CA THR A 19 9.99 11.20 0.01
C THR A 19 10.02 10.46 1.35
N THR A 20 9.92 9.13 1.34
CA THR A 20 10.08 8.30 2.55
C THR A 20 11.47 8.46 3.15
N ILE A 21 12.53 8.39 2.34
CA ILE A 21 13.92 8.55 2.81
C ILE A 21 14.11 9.93 3.45
N ILE A 22 13.63 10.99 2.80
CA ILE A 22 13.72 12.37 3.32
C ILE A 22 12.97 12.51 4.67
N ALA A 23 11.80 11.89 4.80
CA ALA A 23 11.02 11.95 6.03
C ALA A 23 11.69 11.22 7.19
N LEU A 24 12.32 10.08 6.95
CA LEU A 24 13.12 9.36 7.95
C LEU A 24 14.29 10.20 8.43
N MET A 25 14.94 10.97 7.55
CA MET A 25 16.05 11.85 7.90
C MET A 25 15.63 13.08 8.71
N THR A 26 14.36 13.47 8.67
CA THR A 26 13.84 14.71 9.29
C THR A 26 13.09 14.48 10.60
N ASN A 27 13.04 13.24 11.10
CA ASN A 27 12.43 12.86 12.39
C ASN A 27 10.97 13.32 12.54
N ILE A 28 10.22 13.27 11.43
CA ILE A 28 8.79 13.63 11.36
C ILE A 28 7.94 12.50 11.95
N PHE A 29 6.75 12.83 12.47
CA PHE A 29 5.74 11.86 12.89
C PHE A 29 5.35 10.94 11.71
N ILE A 30 5.98 9.75 11.65
CA ILE A 30 6.05 8.90 10.45
C ILE A 30 4.67 8.41 9.97
N GLY A 31 3.76 8.00 10.86
CA GLY A 31 2.48 7.40 10.45
C GLY A 31 1.60 8.33 9.58
N PRO A 32 1.22 9.52 10.06
CA PRO A 32 0.48 10.51 9.27
C PRO A 32 1.23 10.96 8.01
N PHE A 33 2.57 10.97 8.05
CA PHE A 33 3.35 11.27 6.86
C PHE A 33 3.20 10.19 5.80
N ILE A 34 3.27 8.90 6.15
CA ILE A 34 3.02 7.78 5.22
C ILE A 34 1.59 7.90 4.64
N PHE A 35 0.61 8.30 5.45
CA PHE A 35 -0.76 8.53 4.95
C PHE A 35 -0.78 9.60 3.85
N LEU A 36 -0.06 10.71 4.03
CA LEU A 36 0.07 11.75 3.01
C LEU A 36 0.77 11.23 1.75
N LEU A 37 1.71 10.29 1.86
CA LEU A 37 2.35 9.68 0.69
C LEU A 37 1.37 8.91 -0.19
N ALA A 38 0.28 8.35 0.37
CA ALA A 38 -0.75 7.67 -0.41
C ALA A 38 -1.44 8.60 -1.42
N VAL A 39 -1.39 9.92 -1.20
CA VAL A 39 -1.92 10.92 -2.15
C VAL A 39 -1.18 10.86 -3.49
N ILE A 40 0.09 10.46 -3.52
CA ILE A 40 0.89 10.38 -4.76
C ILE A 40 0.32 9.33 -5.73
N PRO A 41 0.25 8.02 -5.39
CA PRO A 41 -0.30 7.03 -6.29
C PRO A 41 -1.80 7.26 -6.58
N ILE A 42 -2.60 7.74 -5.61
CA ILE A 42 -3.99 8.13 -5.85
C ILE A 42 -4.08 9.25 -6.89
N GLY A 43 -3.27 10.30 -6.74
CA GLY A 43 -3.25 11.43 -7.65
C GLY A 43 -2.85 11.01 -9.07
N LEU A 44 -1.83 10.15 -9.20
CA LEU A 44 -1.40 9.62 -10.49
C LEU A 44 -2.50 8.76 -11.15
N LEU A 45 -3.21 7.94 -10.39
CA LEU A 45 -4.37 7.19 -10.88
C LEU A 45 -5.46 8.13 -11.41
N ILE A 46 -5.85 9.13 -10.61
CA ILE A 46 -6.90 10.10 -10.97
C ILE A 46 -6.50 10.91 -12.21
N ILE A 47 -5.24 11.36 -12.32
CA ILE A 47 -4.74 12.10 -13.50
C ILE A 47 -4.87 11.25 -14.77
N ARG A 48 -4.66 9.92 -14.67
CA ARG A 48 -4.65 9.03 -15.85
C ARG A 48 -6.02 8.50 -16.26
N GLY A 49 -6.94 8.30 -15.33
CA GLY A 49 -8.23 7.66 -15.60
C GLY A 49 -9.44 8.32 -14.96
N GLY A 50 -9.28 9.50 -14.36
CA GLY A 50 -10.33 10.17 -13.58
C GLY A 50 -10.72 9.41 -12.32
N PHE A 51 -11.77 9.87 -11.63
CA PHE A 51 -12.24 9.26 -10.38
C PHE A 51 -12.80 7.84 -10.55
N LYS A 52 -13.22 7.45 -11.76
CA LYS A 52 -13.75 6.10 -12.02
C LYS A 52 -12.70 5.02 -11.78
N ILE A 53 -11.43 5.31 -12.04
CA ILE A 53 -10.32 4.36 -11.87
C ILE A 53 -10.22 3.82 -10.44
N LEU A 54 -10.63 4.61 -9.44
CA LEU A 54 -10.57 4.22 -8.03
C LEU A 54 -11.52 3.05 -7.73
N LYS A 55 -12.64 2.95 -8.45
CA LYS A 55 -13.53 1.79 -8.35
C LYS A 55 -12.90 0.56 -9.01
N GLU A 56 -12.23 0.77 -10.14
CA GLU A 56 -11.57 -0.30 -10.92
C GLU A 56 -10.35 -0.89 -10.19
N VAL A 57 -9.66 -0.10 -9.36
CA VAL A 57 -8.53 -0.56 -8.53
C VAL A 57 -8.91 -0.81 -7.07
N SER A 58 -10.20 -0.84 -6.74
CA SER A 58 -10.64 -0.97 -5.34
C SER A 58 -10.23 -2.31 -4.72
N ALA A 59 -10.22 -3.39 -5.50
CA ALA A 59 -9.70 -4.70 -5.07
C ALA A 59 -8.21 -4.61 -4.70
N ASP A 60 -7.39 -3.97 -5.54
CA ASP A 60 -5.95 -3.76 -5.29
C ASP A 60 -5.68 -2.87 -4.06
N ILE A 61 -6.48 -1.81 -3.88
CA ILE A 61 -6.35 -0.93 -2.71
C ILE A 61 -6.66 -1.72 -1.43
N ILE A 62 -7.71 -2.54 -1.45
CA ILE A 62 -8.08 -3.36 -0.29
C ILE A 62 -7.02 -4.44 -0.03
N PHE A 63 -6.49 -5.07 -1.09
CA PHE A 63 -5.35 -5.98 -1.00
C PHE A 63 -4.19 -5.32 -0.25
N GLY A 64 -3.67 -4.20 -0.78
CA GLY A 64 -2.51 -3.55 -0.19
C GLY A 64 -2.76 -3.04 1.23
N PHE A 65 -3.98 -2.60 1.53
CA PHE A 65 -4.35 -2.16 2.88
C PHE A 65 -4.27 -3.30 3.90
N ILE A 66 -4.84 -4.46 3.57
CA ILE A 66 -4.83 -5.64 4.44
C ILE A 66 -3.41 -6.18 4.54
N ASP A 67 -2.75 -6.38 3.40
CA ASP A 67 -1.42 -6.98 3.31
C ASP A 67 -0.41 -6.19 4.15
N THR A 68 -0.08 -4.98 3.72
CA THR A 68 0.96 -4.19 4.37
C THR A 68 0.53 -3.66 5.73
N GLY A 69 -0.77 -3.38 5.92
CA GLY A 69 -1.29 -2.97 7.22
C GLY A 69 -1.03 -4.01 8.30
N MET A 70 -1.37 -5.28 8.03
CA MET A 70 -1.11 -6.40 8.95
C MET A 70 0.38 -6.77 9.00
N MET A 71 1.10 -6.78 7.88
CA MET A 71 2.56 -7.01 7.85
C MET A 71 3.28 -6.03 8.79
N THR A 72 2.86 -4.76 8.80
CA THR A 72 3.44 -3.74 9.69
C THR A 72 3.20 -4.08 11.17
N VAL A 73 2.06 -4.70 11.52
CA VAL A 73 1.81 -5.16 12.90
C VAL A 73 2.84 -6.22 13.28
N PHE A 74 3.10 -7.20 12.41
CA PHE A 74 4.12 -8.22 12.64
C PHE A 74 5.53 -7.63 12.74
N ALA A 75 5.85 -6.61 11.92
CA ALA A 75 7.12 -5.90 12.01
C ALA A 75 7.28 -5.16 13.35
N VAL A 76 6.23 -4.49 13.82
CA VAL A 76 6.22 -3.80 15.12
C VAL A 76 6.36 -4.79 16.28
N ILE A 77 5.61 -5.90 16.28
CA ILE A 77 5.77 -6.97 17.28
C ILE A 77 7.18 -7.55 17.22
N GLY A 78 7.68 -7.83 16.02
CA GLY A 78 9.04 -8.33 15.79
C GLY A 78 10.12 -7.40 16.34
N SER A 79 9.91 -6.08 16.31
CA SER A 79 10.89 -5.11 16.81
C SER A 79 11.17 -5.20 18.31
N ILE A 80 10.34 -5.91 19.08
CA ILE A 80 10.61 -6.25 20.50
C ILE A 80 11.93 -7.03 20.63
N TRP A 81 12.28 -7.83 19.61
CA TRP A 81 13.54 -8.56 19.52
C TRP A 81 14.62 -7.81 18.73
N GLY A 82 14.48 -6.48 18.60
CA GLY A 82 15.38 -5.60 17.88
C GLY A 82 15.20 -5.61 16.36
N PRO A 83 16.13 -5.00 15.60
CA PRO A 83 15.99 -4.82 14.15
C PRO A 83 15.85 -6.14 13.38
N LEU A 84 16.55 -7.20 13.80
CA LEU A 84 16.44 -8.52 13.17
C LEU A 84 15.02 -9.10 13.34
N GLY A 85 14.44 -8.97 14.53
CA GLY A 85 13.07 -9.40 14.80
C GLY A 85 12.06 -8.63 13.95
N ALA A 86 12.26 -7.33 13.74
CA ALA A 86 11.42 -6.52 12.86
C ALA A 86 11.48 -6.99 11.39
N VAL A 87 12.67 -7.32 10.88
CA VAL A 87 12.86 -7.85 9.52
C VAL A 87 12.21 -9.22 9.36
N VAL A 88 12.39 -10.12 10.32
CA VAL A 88 11.74 -11.45 10.30
C VAL A 88 10.22 -11.32 10.42
N GLY A 89 9.75 -10.45 11.31
CA GLY A 89 8.33 -10.15 11.47
C GLY A 89 7.71 -9.60 10.20
N ALA A 90 8.39 -8.67 9.51
CA ALA A 90 7.97 -8.18 8.21
C ALA A 90 7.95 -9.29 7.15
N GLY A 91 9.03 -10.06 6.99
CA GLY A 91 9.11 -11.08 5.94
C GLY A 91 8.15 -12.26 6.13
N VAL A 92 7.96 -12.74 7.36
CA VAL A 92 6.96 -13.79 7.64
C VAL A 92 5.54 -13.21 7.61
N GLY A 93 5.37 -11.99 8.13
CA GLY A 93 4.12 -11.26 8.09
C GLY A 93 3.61 -11.12 6.66
N ASP A 94 4.46 -10.63 5.75
CA ASP A 94 4.22 -10.45 4.32
C ASP A 94 3.65 -11.72 3.69
N ALA A 95 4.33 -12.86 3.85
CA ALA A 95 3.84 -14.12 3.29
C ALA A 95 2.46 -14.56 3.83
N LEU A 96 2.16 -14.31 5.11
CA LEU A 96 0.85 -14.61 5.70
C LEU A 96 -0.22 -13.64 5.21
N THR A 97 0.13 -12.36 5.14
CA THR A 97 -0.81 -11.29 4.82
C THR A 97 -1.11 -11.22 3.34
N ASP A 98 -0.17 -11.60 2.47
CA ASP A 98 -0.40 -11.82 1.04
C ASP A 98 -1.47 -12.90 0.81
N ALA A 99 -1.42 -14.01 1.56
CA ALA A 99 -2.39 -15.08 1.42
C ALA A 99 -3.80 -14.62 1.85
N ILE A 100 -3.89 -13.85 2.95
CA ILE A 100 -5.16 -13.30 3.45
C ILE A 100 -5.69 -12.23 2.50
N ALA A 101 -4.85 -11.26 2.14
CA ALA A 101 -5.21 -10.16 1.25
C ALA A 101 -5.61 -10.66 -0.13
N GLY A 102 -4.91 -11.67 -0.67
CA GLY A 102 -5.23 -12.29 -1.95
C GLY A 102 -6.60 -12.97 -1.96
N PHE A 103 -7.01 -13.56 -0.83
CA PHE A 103 -8.38 -14.09 -0.69
C PHE A 103 -9.43 -12.97 -0.78
N PHE A 104 -9.23 -11.85 -0.10
CA PHE A 104 -10.14 -10.70 -0.17
C PHE A 104 -10.13 -10.03 -1.55
N GLU A 105 -8.96 -9.86 -2.16
CA GLU A 105 -8.80 -9.33 -3.53
C GLU A 105 -9.61 -10.15 -4.53
N GLY A 106 -9.50 -11.48 -4.46
CA GLY A 106 -10.27 -12.39 -5.30
C GLY A 106 -11.78 -12.23 -5.11
N ALA A 107 -12.26 -12.22 -3.86
CA ALA A 107 -13.68 -12.07 -3.56
C ALA A 107 -14.25 -10.70 -4.00
N ILE A 108 -13.47 -9.63 -3.89
CA ILE A 108 -13.88 -8.28 -4.33
C ILE A 108 -13.87 -8.19 -5.85
N SER A 109 -12.86 -8.77 -6.50
CA SER A 109 -12.78 -8.85 -7.96
C SER A 109 -14.00 -9.59 -8.54
N GLU A 110 -14.36 -10.74 -7.97
CA GLU A 110 -15.59 -11.46 -8.39
C GLU A 110 -16.84 -10.57 -8.30
N LYS A 111 -17.00 -9.83 -7.19
CA LYS A 111 -18.11 -8.87 -7.04
C LYS A 111 -18.06 -7.71 -8.02
N LEU A 112 -16.89 -7.15 -8.30
CA LEU A 112 -16.74 -6.07 -9.28
C LEU A 112 -17.15 -6.54 -10.68
N ARG A 113 -16.73 -7.76 -11.04
CA ARG A 113 -17.07 -8.39 -12.31
C ARG A 113 -18.58 -8.66 -12.45
N GLU A 114 -19.25 -9.09 -11.38
CA GLU A 114 -20.72 -9.21 -11.35
C GLU A 114 -21.44 -7.89 -11.61
N HIS A 115 -20.84 -6.76 -11.20
CA HIS A 115 -21.37 -5.42 -11.43
C HIS A 115 -20.94 -4.80 -12.77
N GLY A 116 -20.31 -5.59 -13.64
CA GLY A 116 -19.82 -5.13 -14.95
C GLY A 116 -18.66 -4.15 -14.87
N ILE A 117 -17.97 -4.09 -13.72
CA ILE A 117 -16.77 -3.26 -13.53
C ILE A 117 -15.56 -4.13 -13.89
N GLU A 118 -14.80 -3.69 -14.88
CA GLU A 118 -13.54 -4.34 -15.24
C GLU A 118 -12.45 -3.98 -14.23
N GLU A 119 -12.09 -4.91 -13.35
CA GLU A 119 -10.98 -4.75 -12.40
C GLU A 119 -9.62 -4.58 -13.09
N ALA A 120 -8.67 -3.95 -12.38
CA ALA A 120 -7.32 -3.55 -12.80
C ALA A 120 -6.66 -4.36 -13.95
N ARG A 121 -6.98 -3.97 -15.19
CA ARG A 121 -6.46 -4.63 -16.41
C ARG A 121 -5.09 -4.16 -16.87
N THR A 122 -4.51 -3.15 -16.23
CA THR A 122 -3.21 -2.59 -16.64
C THR A 122 -2.19 -2.65 -15.52
N PRO A 123 -0.90 -2.87 -15.84
CA PRO A 123 0.17 -2.88 -14.84
C PRO A 123 0.23 -1.60 -13.98
N MET A 124 -0.11 -0.45 -14.56
CA MET A 124 -0.18 0.82 -13.83
C MET A 124 -1.32 0.86 -12.81
N LYS A 125 -2.50 0.38 -13.19
CA LYS A 125 -3.66 0.31 -12.29
C LYS A 125 -3.36 -0.58 -11.09
N ALA A 126 -2.88 -1.80 -11.37
CA ALA A 126 -2.54 -2.76 -10.33
C ALA A 126 -1.42 -2.25 -9.41
N SER A 127 -0.31 -1.76 -9.97
CA SER A 127 0.82 -1.29 -9.16
C SER A 127 0.47 -0.08 -8.29
N LEU A 128 -0.14 0.97 -8.84
CA LEU A 128 -0.51 2.17 -8.09
C LEU A 128 -1.69 1.90 -7.13
N GLY A 129 -2.61 0.98 -7.49
CA GLY A 129 -3.70 0.53 -6.63
C GLY A 129 -3.17 -0.17 -5.38
N LYS A 130 -2.33 -1.19 -5.56
CA LYS A 130 -1.72 -1.92 -4.43
C LYS A 130 -0.86 -0.98 -3.59
N MET A 131 0.00 -0.19 -4.22
CA MET A 131 0.83 0.81 -3.54
C MET A 131 0.02 1.80 -2.70
N THR A 132 -1.13 2.26 -3.21
CA THR A 132 -2.06 3.11 -2.46
C THR A 132 -2.54 2.39 -1.20
N GLY A 133 -3.03 1.16 -1.35
CA GLY A 133 -3.45 0.32 -0.24
C GLY A 133 -2.35 0.14 0.81
N CYS A 134 -1.15 -0.25 0.36
CA CYS A 134 0.00 -0.51 1.22
C CYS A 134 0.38 0.72 2.07
N LEU A 135 0.41 1.91 1.47
CA LEU A 135 0.70 3.15 2.17
C LEU A 135 -0.38 3.50 3.18
N ILE A 136 -1.66 3.35 2.84
CA ILE A 136 -2.75 3.63 3.78
C ILE A 136 -2.73 2.63 4.94
N GLY A 137 -2.57 1.33 4.64
CA GLY A 137 -2.54 0.27 5.65
C GLY A 137 -1.38 0.44 6.63
N SER A 138 -0.17 0.61 6.11
CA SER A 138 1.02 0.86 6.96
C SER A 138 0.90 2.16 7.74
N ALA A 139 0.36 3.23 7.16
CA ALA A 139 0.14 4.49 7.87
C ALA A 139 -0.77 4.32 9.09
N VAL A 140 -1.90 3.61 8.94
CA VAL A 140 -2.81 3.33 10.05
C VAL A 140 -2.08 2.56 11.16
N THR A 141 -1.38 1.50 10.81
CA THR A 141 -0.66 0.67 11.79
C THR A 141 0.44 1.46 12.50
N VAL A 142 1.27 2.20 11.77
CA VAL A 142 2.35 3.02 12.36
C VAL A 142 1.77 4.11 13.25
N THR A 143 0.72 4.81 12.82
CA THR A 143 0.06 5.83 13.66
C THR A 143 -0.47 5.23 14.96
N ILE A 144 -1.13 4.07 14.91
CA ILE A 144 -1.62 3.40 16.12
C ILE A 144 -0.45 2.99 17.02
N ALA A 145 0.60 2.40 16.46
CA ALA A 145 1.77 1.98 17.23
C ALA A 145 2.48 3.17 17.93
N GLN A 146 2.57 4.32 17.24
CA GLN A 146 3.09 5.57 17.82
C GLN A 146 2.19 6.12 18.93
N LEU A 147 0.87 6.11 18.74
CA LEU A 147 -0.09 6.57 19.75
C LEU A 147 -0.08 5.69 21.01
N LEU A 148 0.22 4.39 20.86
CA LEU A 148 0.36 3.44 21.95
C LEU A 148 1.77 3.42 22.56
N ALA A 149 2.69 4.27 22.07
CA ALA A 149 4.10 4.31 22.49
C ALA A 149 4.82 2.95 22.39
N VAL A 150 4.46 2.15 21.38
CA VAL A 150 5.14 0.88 21.07
C VAL A 150 6.39 1.13 20.22
N ILE A 151 6.38 2.19 19.40
CA ILE A 151 7.48 2.68 18.56
C ILE A 151 7.56 4.20 18.60
#